data_AF-A0A2M8G5P7-F1
#
_entry.id   AF-A0A2M8G5P7-F1
#
_cell.length_a   1.000
_cell.length_b   1.000
_cell.length_c   1.000
_cell.angle_alpha   90.00
_cell.angle_beta   90.00
_cell.angle_gamma   90.00
#
_symmetry.space_group_name_H-M   'P 1'
#
loop_
_entity.id
_entity.type
_entity.pdbx_description
1 polymer ?
#
loop_
_entity_poly.entity_id
_entity_poly.type
_entity_poly.pdbx_seq_one_letter_code
_entity_poly.pdbx_strand_id
1 'polypeptide(L)'
;DKDDSGNIDHAILGAEMAENILKDFGYSNDKIEAVKHCIITHRFRSGNEPKIKEAKILFDADKLDVIGSIGIARSFMIAGQYGEKMFIKIIKKLISPISGKRKFQKIFEALNQLSLIGMNIGGGSDPEDSGERSALDYINKHFKSLSKIILFDVGANVGHYSILLKEIFGEKAEIHVFEPSAKTFQKLQLNVGGTAL
;
A
#
# COMPACT_ATOMS: atom_id res chain seq x y z
N ASP A 1 -24.88 7.86 -17.24
CA ASP A 1 -25.31 8.25 -15.91
C ASP A 1 -26.60 9.03 -16.03
N LYS A 2 -27.61 8.75 -15.20
CA LYS A 2 -28.93 9.43 -15.25
C LYS A 2 -29.21 10.28 -14.00
N ASP A 3 -28.24 10.38 -13.10
CA ASP A 3 -28.33 11.24 -11.92
C ASP A 3 -27.75 12.63 -12.22
N ASP A 4 -28.59 13.51 -12.77
CA ASP A 4 -28.25 14.93 -12.99
C ASP A 4 -28.14 15.72 -11.67
N SER A 5 -28.55 15.13 -10.54
CA SER A 5 -28.57 15.80 -9.23
C SER A 5 -27.28 15.63 -8.43
N GLY A 6 -26.48 14.60 -8.75
CA GLY A 6 -25.26 14.23 -8.02
C GLY A 6 -25.50 13.80 -6.57
N ASN A 7 -26.75 13.60 -6.17
CA ASN A 7 -27.15 13.27 -4.80
C ASN A 7 -27.33 11.77 -4.58
N ILE A 8 -27.37 10.97 -5.65
CA ILE A 8 -27.53 9.52 -5.55
C ILE A 8 -26.16 8.89 -5.30
N ASP A 9 -26.10 8.06 -4.27
CA ASP A 9 -24.93 7.27 -3.97
C ASP A 9 -24.69 6.26 -5.12
N HIS A 10 -23.67 6.51 -5.94
CA HIS A 10 -23.34 5.67 -7.11
C HIS A 10 -23.03 4.19 -6.78
N ALA A 11 -22.77 3.85 -5.52
CA ALA A 11 -22.56 2.48 -5.08
C ALA A 11 -23.90 1.76 -4.87
N ILE A 12 -24.92 2.47 -4.38
CA ILE A 12 -26.29 1.94 -4.33
C ILE A 12 -26.79 1.68 -5.76
N LEU A 13 -26.67 2.67 -6.63
CA LEU A 13 -27.05 2.53 -8.04
C LEU A 13 -26.25 1.42 -8.74
N GLY A 14 -24.93 1.34 -8.50
CA GLY A 14 -24.08 0.30 -9.03
C GLY A 14 -24.48 -1.10 -8.57
N ALA A 15 -24.92 -1.25 -7.31
CA ALA A 15 -25.39 -2.52 -6.78
C ALA A 15 -26.72 -2.95 -7.41
N GLU A 16 -27.66 -2.02 -7.63
CA GLU A 16 -28.92 -2.29 -8.35
C GLU A 16 -28.67 -2.70 -9.80
N MET A 17 -27.73 -2.05 -10.48
CA MET A 17 -27.34 -2.42 -11.85
C MET A 17 -26.70 -3.81 -11.89
N ALA A 18 -25.78 -4.10 -10.96
CA ALA A 18 -25.13 -5.39 -10.87
C ALA A 18 -26.13 -6.52 -10.57
N GLU A 19 -27.14 -6.28 -9.73
CA GLU A 19 -28.19 -7.25 -9.45
C GLU A 19 -28.92 -7.69 -10.72
N ASN A 20 -29.37 -6.73 -11.54
CA ASN A 20 -30.10 -7.04 -12.76
C ASN A 20 -29.25 -7.87 -13.73
N ILE A 21 -27.99 -7.46 -13.92
CA ILE A 21 -27.04 -8.18 -14.78
C ILE A 21 -26.84 -9.61 -14.28
N LEU A 22 -26.61 -9.81 -12.99
CA LEU A 22 -26.35 -11.14 -12.42
C LEU A 22 -27.58 -12.04 -12.45
N LYS A 23 -28.78 -11.49 -12.32
CA LYS A 23 -30.04 -12.22 -12.51
C LYS A 23 -30.18 -12.74 -13.94
N ASP A 24 -29.85 -11.90 -14.93
CA ASP A 24 -29.89 -12.28 -16.35
C ASP A 24 -28.92 -13.43 -16.68
N PHE A 25 -27.80 -13.52 -15.95
CA PHE A 25 -26.85 -14.63 -16.06
C PHE A 25 -27.17 -15.85 -15.17
N GLY A 26 -28.31 -15.85 -14.46
CA GLY A 26 -28.76 -17.01 -13.68
C GLY A 26 -27.98 -17.28 -12.39
N TYR A 27 -27.33 -16.27 -11.81
CA TYR A 27 -26.68 -16.41 -10.51
C TYR A 27 -27.70 -16.58 -9.37
N SER A 28 -27.32 -17.30 -8.32
CA SER A 28 -28.18 -17.45 -7.13
C SER A 28 -28.32 -16.14 -6.37
N ASN A 29 -29.47 -15.95 -5.71
CA ASN A 29 -29.74 -14.76 -4.89
C ASN A 29 -28.67 -14.55 -3.81
N ASP A 30 -28.15 -15.61 -3.19
CA ASP A 30 -27.09 -15.50 -2.18
C ASP A 30 -25.81 -14.87 -2.75
N LYS A 31 -25.43 -15.24 -3.98
CA LYS A 31 -24.26 -14.64 -4.66
C LYS A 31 -24.52 -13.19 -5.05
N ILE A 32 -25.73 -12.90 -5.52
CA ILE A 32 -26.15 -11.56 -5.89
C ILE A 32 -26.09 -10.63 -4.68
N GLU A 33 -26.65 -11.04 -3.54
CA GLU A 33 -26.62 -10.25 -2.31
C GLU A 33 -25.19 -10.07 -1.77
N ALA A 34 -24.33 -11.09 -1.88
CA ALA A 34 -22.92 -10.96 -1.54
C ALA A 34 -22.21 -9.91 -2.43
N VAL A 35 -22.45 -9.92 -3.74
CA VAL A 35 -21.86 -8.93 -4.67
C VAL A 35 -22.40 -7.53 -4.40
N LYS A 36 -23.71 -7.38 -4.19
CA LYS A 36 -24.31 -6.09 -3.81
C LYS A 36 -23.69 -5.55 -2.53
N HIS A 37 -23.51 -6.39 -1.52
CA HIS A 37 -22.87 -6.00 -0.27
C HIS A 37 -21.43 -5.49 -0.50
N CYS A 38 -20.65 -6.18 -1.35
CA CYS A 38 -19.32 -5.72 -1.75
C CYS A 38 -19.37 -4.33 -2.42
N ILE A 39 -20.29 -4.13 -3.38
CA ILE A 39 -20.43 -2.86 -4.09
C ILE A 39 -20.90 -1.75 -3.16
N ILE A 40 -21.88 -1.97 -2.29
CA ILE A 40 -22.39 -0.91 -1.40
C ILE A 40 -21.33 -0.48 -0.39
N THR A 41 -20.52 -1.43 0.11
CA THR A 41 -19.57 -1.17 1.21
C THR A 41 -18.18 -0.74 0.76
N HIS A 42 -17.81 -0.80 -0.53
CA HIS A 42 -16.45 -0.46 -0.97
C HIS A 42 -16.03 0.99 -0.66
N ARG A 43 -16.98 1.91 -0.42
CA ARG A 43 -16.69 3.33 -0.18
C ARG A 43 -16.59 3.70 1.30
N PHE A 44 -15.44 4.26 1.65
CA PHE A 44 -15.16 4.81 2.99
C PHE A 44 -16.17 5.89 3.43
N ARG A 45 -16.61 6.77 2.52
CA ARG A 45 -17.46 7.92 2.85
C ARG A 45 -18.95 7.58 3.07
N SER A 46 -19.37 6.34 2.79
CA SER A 46 -20.78 5.94 2.82
C SER A 46 -21.29 5.55 4.21
N GLY A 47 -20.39 5.33 5.17
CA GLY A 47 -20.74 4.80 6.51
C GLY A 47 -21.12 3.31 6.53
N ASN A 48 -21.15 2.64 5.37
CA ASN A 48 -21.46 1.22 5.28
C ASN A 48 -20.20 0.37 5.47
N GLU A 49 -20.14 -0.44 6.53
CA GLU A 49 -18.96 -1.26 6.83
C GLU A 49 -18.97 -2.63 6.10
N PRO A 50 -17.82 -3.06 5.53
CA PRO A 50 -17.70 -4.37 4.91
C PRO A 50 -17.71 -5.50 5.97
N LYS A 51 -18.78 -6.30 5.98
CA LYS A 51 -18.99 -7.39 6.96
C LYS A 51 -18.36 -8.73 6.56
N ILE A 52 -18.44 -9.09 5.27
CA ILE A 52 -17.92 -10.37 4.74
C ILE A 52 -16.49 -10.24 4.22
N LYS A 53 -15.78 -11.36 4.05
CA LYS A 53 -14.37 -11.36 3.64
C LYS A 53 -14.16 -10.74 2.27
N GLU A 54 -14.99 -11.09 1.31
CA GLU A 54 -14.96 -10.61 -0.06
C GLU A 54 -15.11 -9.09 -0.12
N ALA A 55 -16.00 -8.53 0.71
CA ALA A 55 -16.22 -7.09 0.80
C ALA A 55 -15.03 -6.37 1.43
N LYS A 56 -14.38 -6.97 2.44
CA LYS A 56 -13.15 -6.42 3.04
C LYS A 56 -11.99 -6.42 2.04
N ILE A 57 -11.83 -7.52 1.30
CA ILE A 57 -10.81 -7.63 0.24
C ILE A 57 -11.04 -6.57 -0.84
N LEU A 58 -12.28 -6.43 -1.34
CA LEU A 58 -12.60 -5.42 -2.34
C LEU A 58 -12.39 -4.01 -1.80
N PHE A 59 -12.79 -3.75 -0.56
CA PHE A 59 -12.60 -2.46 0.11
C PHE A 59 -11.12 -2.09 0.15
N ASP A 60 -10.26 -2.98 0.65
CA ASP A 60 -8.83 -2.73 0.77
C ASP A 60 -8.18 -2.55 -0.61
N ALA A 61 -8.54 -3.38 -1.59
CA ALA A 61 -8.03 -3.27 -2.96
C ALA A 61 -8.37 -1.91 -3.60
N ASP A 62 -9.59 -1.42 -3.42
CA ASP A 62 -10.02 -0.10 -3.91
C ASP A 62 -9.23 1.05 -3.23
N LYS A 63 -8.93 0.93 -1.92
CA LYS A 63 -8.10 1.94 -1.23
C LYS A 63 -6.65 1.91 -1.66
N LEU A 64 -6.10 0.73 -1.96
CA LEU A 64 -4.75 0.60 -2.46
C LEU A 64 -4.58 1.26 -3.85
N ASP A 65 -5.59 1.22 -4.72
CA ASP A 65 -5.53 1.87 -6.06
C ASP A 65 -5.49 3.41 -5.99
N VAL A 66 -6.07 4.00 -4.95
CA VAL A 66 -6.12 5.46 -4.80
C VAL A 66 -4.94 6.06 -4.03
N ILE A 67 -3.97 5.24 -3.60
CA ILE A 67 -2.74 5.68 -2.93
C ILE A 67 -1.49 5.37 -3.77
N GLY A 68 -0.31 5.71 -3.24
CA GLY A 68 0.96 5.48 -3.92
C GLY A 68 1.12 6.31 -5.19
N SER A 69 1.98 5.85 -6.10
CA SER A 69 2.29 6.55 -7.36
C SER A 69 1.07 6.69 -8.27
N ILE A 70 0.23 5.65 -8.34
CA ILE A 70 -1.01 5.64 -9.12
C ILE A 70 -2.00 6.67 -8.56
N GLY A 71 -2.22 6.66 -7.24
CA GLY A 71 -3.08 7.64 -6.56
C GLY A 71 -2.65 9.09 -6.78
N ILE A 72 -1.33 9.36 -6.73
CA ILE A 72 -0.77 10.69 -7.03
C ILE A 72 -1.10 11.10 -8.46
N ALA A 73 -0.82 10.24 -9.45
CA ALA A 73 -1.10 10.52 -10.85
C ALA A 73 -2.60 10.77 -11.10
N ARG A 74 -3.47 9.90 -10.57
CA ARG A 74 -4.93 10.05 -10.63
C ARG A 74 -5.40 11.37 -10.03
N SER A 75 -4.84 11.78 -8.90
CA SER A 75 -5.19 13.04 -8.24
C SER A 75 -4.90 14.25 -9.14
N PHE A 76 -3.75 14.28 -9.81
CA PHE A 76 -3.42 15.33 -10.77
C PHE A 76 -4.33 15.32 -12.01
N MET A 77 -4.66 14.13 -12.53
CA MET A 77 -5.57 14.00 -13.68
C MET A 77 -6.97 14.51 -13.36
N ILE A 78 -7.54 14.10 -12.22
CA ILE A 78 -8.86 14.54 -11.75
C ILE A 78 -8.85 16.06 -11.52
N ALA A 79 -7.85 16.59 -10.81
CA ALA A 79 -7.73 18.03 -10.60
C ALA A 79 -7.67 18.80 -11.93
N GLY A 80 -6.94 18.28 -12.93
CA GLY A 80 -6.90 18.84 -14.28
C GLY A 80 -8.26 18.81 -14.99
N GLN A 81 -8.99 17.69 -14.90
CA GLN A 81 -10.31 17.53 -15.50
C GLN A 81 -11.34 18.53 -14.96
N TYR A 82 -11.29 18.80 -13.65
CA TYR A 82 -12.19 19.76 -13.00
C TYR A 82 -11.66 21.21 -13.00
N GLY A 83 -10.50 21.47 -13.61
CA GLY A 83 -9.90 22.81 -13.63
C GLY A 83 -9.45 23.32 -12.25
N GLU A 84 -9.21 22.40 -11.33
CA GLU A 84 -8.83 22.71 -9.95
C GLU A 84 -7.41 23.27 -9.87
N LYS A 85 -7.21 24.21 -8.94
CA LYS A 85 -5.87 24.77 -8.71
C LYS A 85 -5.09 23.85 -7.80
N MET A 86 -3.98 23.29 -8.31
CA MET A 86 -3.04 22.52 -7.49
C MET A 86 -2.42 23.32 -6.33
N PHE A 87 -2.39 24.65 -6.43
CA PHE A 87 -1.85 25.54 -5.41
C PHE A 87 -2.76 26.73 -5.15
N ILE A 88 -2.93 27.06 -3.87
CA ILE A 88 -3.67 28.25 -3.43
C ILE A 88 -2.88 29.51 -3.79
N LYS A 89 -3.54 30.50 -4.41
CA LYS A 89 -2.91 31.74 -4.90
C LYS A 89 -2.12 32.51 -3.84
N ILE A 90 -2.58 32.49 -2.59
CA ILE A 90 -1.94 33.19 -1.45
C ILE A 90 -0.54 32.63 -1.20
N ILE A 91 -0.42 31.31 -1.10
CA ILE A 91 0.86 30.62 -0.89
C ILE A 91 1.80 30.91 -2.07
N LYS A 92 1.28 30.83 -3.30
CA LYS A 92 2.07 31.08 -4.52
C LYS A 92 2.65 32.50 -4.57
N LYS A 93 1.93 33.52 -4.09
CA LYS A 93 2.41 34.91 -4.07
C LYS A 93 3.53 35.10 -3.04
N LEU A 94 3.38 34.53 -1.84
CA LEU A 94 4.37 34.62 -0.76
C LEU A 94 5.69 33.94 -1.13
N ILE A 95 5.64 32.76 -1.76
CA ILE A 95 6.85 31.99 -2.11
C ILE A 95 7.37 32.28 -3.53
N SER A 96 6.68 33.11 -4.33
CA SER A 96 7.09 33.42 -5.70
C SER A 96 8.53 33.92 -5.86
N PRO A 97 9.13 34.71 -4.92
CA PRO A 97 10.50 35.17 -5.07
C PRO A 97 11.54 34.06 -4.96
N ILE A 98 11.17 32.91 -4.40
CA ILE A 98 12.05 31.76 -4.15
C ILE A 98 11.68 30.51 -4.95
N SER A 99 10.45 30.43 -5.47
CA SER A 99 9.94 29.30 -6.26
C SER A 99 10.75 29.09 -7.56
N GLY A 100 11.06 27.83 -7.88
CA GLY A 100 11.74 27.43 -9.13
C GLY A 100 13.21 27.85 -9.24
N LYS A 101 13.78 28.53 -8.23
CA LYS A 101 15.17 28.98 -8.27
C LYS A 101 16.10 27.91 -7.69
N ARG A 102 17.02 27.42 -8.52
CA ARG A 102 18.00 26.38 -8.17
C ARG A 102 18.76 26.63 -6.86
N LYS A 103 19.06 27.91 -6.54
CA LYS A 103 19.78 28.27 -5.29
C LYS A 103 19.04 27.90 -4.00
N PHE A 104 17.71 27.78 -4.05
CA PHE A 104 16.88 27.40 -2.88
C PHE A 104 16.53 25.91 -2.87
N GLN A 105 16.95 25.13 -3.88
CA GLN A 105 16.61 23.72 -4.02
C GLN A 105 16.95 22.90 -2.77
N LYS A 106 18.16 23.08 -2.22
CA LYS A 106 18.60 22.38 -1.00
C LYS A 106 17.72 22.67 0.22
N ILE A 107 17.19 23.89 0.33
CA ILE A 107 16.29 24.26 1.42
C ILE A 107 14.95 23.55 1.23
N PHE A 108 14.40 23.54 0.01
CA PHE A 108 13.16 22.83 -0.27
C PHE A 108 13.29 21.32 -0.09
N GLU A 109 14.43 20.72 -0.46
CA GLU A 109 14.72 19.32 -0.20
C GLU A 109 14.75 19.01 1.29
N ALA A 110 15.42 19.84 2.09
CA ALA A 110 15.44 19.67 3.54
C ALA A 110 14.04 19.79 4.17
N LEU A 111 13.23 20.77 3.75
CA LEU A 111 11.85 20.94 4.21
C LEU A 111 10.97 19.75 3.80
N ASN A 112 11.14 19.24 2.59
CA ASN A 112 10.44 18.04 2.13
C ASN A 112 10.81 16.83 2.97
N GLN A 113 12.11 16.60 3.23
CA GLN A 113 12.57 15.51 4.08
C GLN A 113 12.01 15.62 5.51
N LEU A 114 12.05 16.81 6.11
CA LEU A 114 11.42 17.05 7.42
C LEU A 114 9.92 16.76 7.41
N SER A 115 9.22 17.14 6.34
CA SER A 115 7.80 16.83 6.17
C SER A 115 7.54 15.32 6.07
N LEU A 116 8.36 14.59 5.30
CA LEU A 116 8.25 13.14 5.16
C LEU A 116 8.46 12.45 6.51
N ILE A 117 9.52 12.82 7.23
CA ILE A 117 9.80 12.31 8.59
C ILE A 117 8.62 12.62 9.53
N GLY A 118 8.11 13.85 9.52
CA GLY A 118 6.96 14.24 10.35
C GLY A 118 5.66 13.50 10.04
N MET A 119 5.51 12.99 8.81
CA MET A 119 4.40 12.12 8.39
C MET A 119 4.68 10.63 8.61
N ASN A 120 5.81 10.29 9.24
CA ASN A 120 6.29 8.91 9.41
C ASN A 120 6.53 8.18 8.07
N ILE A 121 6.96 8.92 7.03
CA ILE A 121 7.29 8.38 5.70
C ILE A 121 8.81 8.29 5.56
N GLY A 122 9.31 7.12 5.17
CA GLY A 122 10.74 6.88 4.87
C GLY A 122 11.48 5.99 5.87
N GLY A 123 10.85 5.59 6.98
CA GLY A 123 11.43 4.65 7.96
C GLY A 123 11.33 3.17 7.56
N GLY A 124 10.56 2.83 6.52
CA GLY A 124 10.28 1.44 6.15
C GLY A 124 11.44 0.65 5.53
N SER A 125 12.63 1.23 5.42
CA SER A 125 13.83 0.52 4.95
C SER A 125 14.59 -0.21 6.06
N ASP A 126 14.33 0.15 7.32
CA ASP A 126 14.90 -0.53 8.48
C ASP A 126 13.88 -1.55 9.00
N PRO A 127 14.24 -2.85 9.10
CA PRO A 127 13.33 -3.87 9.61
C PRO A 127 12.80 -3.63 11.02
N GLU A 128 13.49 -2.81 11.83
CA GLU A 128 13.04 -2.44 13.17
C GLU A 128 11.90 -1.41 13.16
N ASP A 129 11.88 -0.49 12.18
CA ASP A 129 10.89 0.59 12.08
C ASP A 129 9.84 0.37 10.98
N SER A 130 10.01 -0.66 10.13
CA SER A 130 9.10 -1.01 9.03
C SER A 130 7.83 -1.74 9.48
N GLY A 131 7.80 -2.25 10.72
CA GLY A 131 6.75 -3.14 11.21
C GLY A 131 6.92 -4.61 10.80
N GLU A 132 7.96 -4.94 10.03
CA GLU A 132 8.28 -6.31 9.60
C GLU A 132 8.48 -7.25 10.79
N ARG A 133 9.20 -6.82 11.83
CA ARG A 133 9.38 -7.62 13.06
C ARG A 133 8.04 -8.05 13.66
N SER A 134 7.11 -7.12 13.80
CA SER A 134 5.78 -7.41 14.37
C SER A 134 5.01 -8.44 13.54
N ALA A 135 5.09 -8.34 12.21
CA ALA A 135 4.47 -9.30 11.30
C ALA A 135 5.12 -10.70 11.43
N LEU A 136 6.44 -10.76 11.48
CA LEU A 136 7.19 -12.00 11.62
C LEU A 136 6.97 -12.65 13.00
N ASP A 137 6.89 -11.89 14.07
CA ASP A 137 6.55 -12.39 15.42
C ASP A 137 5.15 -12.99 15.46
N TYR A 138 4.18 -12.35 14.79
CA TYR A 138 2.83 -12.90 14.62
C TYR A 138 2.87 -14.25 13.89
N ILE A 139 3.61 -14.34 12.78
CA ILE A 139 3.79 -15.59 12.02
C ILE A 139 4.45 -16.66 12.90
N ASN A 140 5.56 -16.33 13.55
CA ASN A 140 6.31 -17.25 14.40
C ASN A 140 5.43 -17.82 15.52
N LYS A 141 4.54 -17.01 16.10
CA LYS A 141 3.57 -17.45 17.10
C LYS A 141 2.56 -18.47 16.57
N HIS A 142 2.10 -18.32 15.33
CA HIS A 142 1.12 -19.21 14.71
C HIS A 142 1.73 -20.53 14.23
N PHE A 143 3.01 -20.53 13.86
CA PHE A 143 3.73 -21.69 13.36
C PHE A 143 4.75 -22.26 14.35
N LYS A 144 4.50 -22.11 15.66
CA LYS A 144 5.40 -22.62 16.73
C LYS A 144 5.61 -24.13 16.70
N SER A 145 4.61 -24.89 16.23
CA SER A 145 4.66 -26.36 16.21
C SER A 145 5.52 -26.94 15.08
N LEU A 146 5.94 -26.12 14.11
CA LEU A 146 6.79 -26.59 13.01
C LEU A 146 8.22 -26.79 13.50
N SER A 147 8.76 -27.99 13.26
CA SER A 147 10.15 -28.34 13.56
C SER A 147 11.15 -27.71 12.60
N LYS A 148 10.71 -27.37 11.39
CA LYS A 148 11.50 -26.71 10.34
C LYS A 148 10.63 -25.76 9.53
N ILE A 149 11.20 -24.62 9.13
CA ILE A 149 10.56 -23.60 8.31
C ILE A 149 11.53 -23.20 7.21
N ILE A 150 11.04 -23.12 5.98
CA ILE A 150 11.83 -22.64 4.82
C ILE A 150 11.35 -21.22 4.51
N LEU A 151 12.29 -20.28 4.48
CA LEU A 151 12.04 -18.86 4.26
C LEU A 151 12.80 -18.39 3.02
N PHE A 152 12.13 -17.63 2.18
CA PHE A 152 12.69 -17.07 0.95
C PHE A 152 12.76 -15.55 1.09
N ASP A 153 13.97 -14.99 1.04
CA ASP A 153 14.23 -13.55 1.02
C ASP A 153 14.58 -13.13 -0.41
N VAL A 154 13.65 -12.48 -1.10
CA VAL A 154 13.78 -12.08 -2.51
C VAL A 154 14.12 -10.60 -2.59
N GLY A 155 15.14 -10.26 -3.38
CA GLY A 155 15.64 -8.89 -3.48
C GLY A 155 16.51 -8.51 -2.28
N ALA A 156 17.19 -9.50 -1.69
CA ALA A 156 17.94 -9.32 -0.46
C ALA A 156 19.12 -8.39 -0.66
N ASN A 157 19.00 -7.18 -0.14
CA ASN A 157 19.94 -6.10 -0.38
C ASN A 157 21.30 -6.35 0.32
N VAL A 158 21.40 -5.94 1.58
CA VAL A 158 22.58 -6.13 2.45
C VAL A 158 22.29 -7.12 3.58
N GLY A 159 21.13 -7.79 3.55
CA GLY A 159 20.79 -8.88 4.48
C GLY A 159 20.13 -8.47 5.78
N HIS A 160 19.69 -7.22 5.96
CA HIS A 160 19.02 -6.80 7.20
C HIS A 160 17.76 -7.64 7.46
N TYR A 161 16.94 -7.87 6.43
CA TYR A 161 15.74 -8.70 6.55
C TYR A 161 16.10 -10.17 6.82
N SER A 162 17.11 -10.72 6.13
CA SER A 162 17.57 -12.09 6.36
C SER A 162 18.08 -12.31 7.79
N ILE A 163 18.76 -11.32 8.37
CA ILE A 163 19.19 -11.34 9.79
C ILE A 163 17.96 -11.33 10.70
N LEU A 164 16.97 -10.46 10.45
CA LEU A 164 15.73 -10.42 11.23
C LEU A 164 14.98 -11.77 11.19
N LEU A 165 14.90 -12.41 10.03
CA LEU A 165 14.31 -13.76 9.89
C LEU A 165 15.06 -14.77 10.78
N LYS A 166 16.41 -14.74 10.77
CA LYS A 166 17.21 -15.63 11.61
C LYS A 166 17.00 -15.37 13.10
N GLU A 167 16.91 -14.11 13.52
CA GLU A 167 16.66 -13.74 14.92
C GLU A 167 15.30 -14.24 15.42
N ILE A 168 14.25 -14.11 14.61
CA ILE A 168 12.87 -14.45 15.02
C ILE A 168 12.63 -15.95 14.99
N PHE A 169 13.07 -16.62 13.92
CA PHE A 169 12.78 -18.04 13.73
C PHE A 169 13.87 -18.95 14.28
N GLY A 170 15.10 -18.48 14.47
CA GLY A 170 16.20 -19.25 15.04
C GLY A 170 16.58 -20.48 14.21
N GLU A 171 17.07 -21.53 14.88
CA GLU A 171 17.62 -22.75 14.25
C GLU A 171 16.60 -23.57 13.45
N LYS A 172 15.30 -23.35 13.62
CA LYS A 172 14.28 -24.01 12.77
C LYS A 172 14.18 -23.41 11.37
N ALA A 173 14.78 -22.24 11.12
CA ALA A 173 14.70 -21.58 9.82
C ALA A 173 15.86 -22.00 8.90
N GLU A 174 15.50 -22.46 7.71
CA GLU A 174 16.37 -22.50 6.55
C GLU A 174 16.04 -21.29 5.67
N ILE A 175 16.99 -20.37 5.50
CA ILE A 175 16.77 -19.10 4.80
C ILE A 175 17.51 -19.14 3.47
N HIS A 176 16.76 -19.00 2.38
CA HIS A 176 17.29 -18.89 1.03
C HIS A 176 17.15 -17.46 0.53
N VAL A 177 18.25 -16.92 0.01
CA VAL A 177 18.40 -15.50 -0.30
C VAL A 177 18.59 -15.34 -1.80
N PHE A 178 17.74 -14.53 -2.45
CA PHE A 178 17.68 -14.38 -3.91
C PHE A 178 17.81 -12.93 -4.36
N GLU A 179 18.25 -12.79 -5.61
CA GLU A 179 18.34 -11.52 -6.34
C GLU A 179 19.09 -10.38 -5.60
N PRO A 180 20.22 -10.64 -4.92
CA PRO A 180 21.00 -9.55 -4.38
C PRO A 180 21.58 -8.73 -5.52
N SER A 181 21.60 -7.40 -5.37
CA SER A 181 22.29 -6.57 -6.36
C SER A 181 23.79 -6.90 -6.38
N ALA A 182 24.42 -6.88 -7.55
CA ALA A 182 25.87 -7.13 -7.66
C ALA A 182 26.71 -6.20 -6.78
N LYS A 183 26.21 -4.99 -6.50
CA LYS A 183 26.88 -4.00 -5.65
C LYS A 183 26.80 -4.34 -4.16
N THR A 184 25.77 -5.06 -3.74
CA THR A 184 25.46 -5.29 -2.32
C THR A 184 25.75 -6.73 -1.89
N PHE A 185 25.93 -7.64 -2.85
CA PHE A 185 26.18 -9.06 -2.60
C PHE A 185 27.35 -9.34 -1.66
N GLN A 186 28.49 -8.66 -1.83
CA GLN A 186 29.63 -8.84 -0.92
C GLN A 186 29.28 -8.46 0.53
N LYS A 187 28.54 -7.35 0.70
CA LYS A 187 28.10 -6.89 2.02
C LYS A 187 27.04 -7.82 2.61
N LEU A 188 26.13 -8.34 1.78
CA LEU A 188 25.18 -9.38 2.16
C LEU A 188 25.93 -10.61 2.70
N GLN A 189 26.88 -11.17 1.95
CA GLN A 189 27.65 -12.34 2.38
C GLN A 189 28.38 -12.12 3.72
N LEU A 190 29.01 -10.97 3.89
CA LEU A 190 29.65 -10.60 5.16
C LEU A 190 28.66 -10.54 6.33
N ASN A 191 27.47 -9.98 6.08
CA ASN A 191 26.45 -9.78 7.09
C ASN A 191 25.73 -11.09 7.49
N VAL A 192 25.42 -11.97 6.53
CA VAL A 192 24.66 -13.20 6.79
C VAL A 192 25.54 -14.43 7.04
N GLY A 193 26.85 -14.34 6.76
CA GLY A 193 27.82 -15.42 6.98
C GLY A 193 27.61 -16.67 6.12
N GLY A 194 26.80 -16.57 5.06
CA GLY A 194 26.47 -17.69 4.18
C GLY A 194 27.48 -17.89 3.05
N THR A 195 27.72 -19.14 2.68
CA THR A 195 28.43 -19.51 1.45
C THR A 195 27.51 -19.35 0.24
N ALA A 196 27.97 -18.72 -0.83
CA ALA A 196 27.26 -18.74 -2.11
C ALA A 196 27.18 -20.19 -2.62
N LEU A 197 25.99 -20.63 -3.04
CA LEU A 197 25.81 -21.86 -3.82
C LEU A 197 26.10 -21.59 -5.30
#